data_AF-X1KRR3-F1
#
_entry.id   AF-X1KRR3-F1
#
_cell.length_a   1.000
_cell.length_b   1.000
_cell.length_c   1.000
_cell.angle_alpha   90.00
_cell.angle_beta   90.00
_cell.angle_gamma   90.00
#
_symmetry.space_group_name_H-M   'P 1'
#
loop_
_entity.id
_entity.type
_entity.pdbx_description
1 polymer ?
#
loop_
_entity_poly.entity_id
_entity_poly.type
_entity_poly.pdbx_seq_one_letter_code
_entity_poly.pdbx_strand_id
1 'polypeptide(L)'
;MASQEYGARSVGIEADPFRYLYTWVRIMFSGLNKKTGVIWGNFFGRDLGQASVVTLFLSGSANNSLKRKLTQELKPGSRIVSYYWTINGWKPKKVDRKFQVYLYEIGSEIDI
;
A
#
# COMPACT_ATOMS: atom_id res chain seq x y z
N MET A 1 -12.17 7.82 2.33
CA MET A 1 -11.29 6.66 2.67
C MET A 1 -11.87 5.41 2.02
N ALA A 2 -11.05 4.46 1.57
CA ALA A 2 -11.57 3.26 0.91
C ALA A 2 -12.53 2.43 1.78
N SER A 3 -12.33 2.43 3.10
CA SER A 3 -13.24 1.80 4.06
C SER A 3 -14.60 2.48 4.17
N GLN A 4 -14.64 3.79 3.97
CA GLN A 4 -15.86 4.61 4.00
C GLN A 4 -16.62 4.55 2.67
N GLU A 5 -15.91 4.69 1.55
CA GLU A 5 -16.51 4.80 0.21
C GLU A 5 -16.81 3.44 -0.42
N TYR A 6 -15.94 2.44 -0.21
CA TYR A 6 -16.05 1.12 -0.83
C TYR A 6 -16.25 -0.01 0.19
N GLY A 7 -16.42 0.32 1.48
CA GLY A 7 -16.62 -0.67 2.53
C GLY A 7 -15.42 -1.58 2.82
N ALA A 8 -14.24 -1.26 2.26
CA ALA A 8 -13.03 -2.07 2.38
C ALA A 8 -12.51 -2.16 3.83
N ARG A 9 -11.76 -3.23 4.13
CA ARG A 9 -10.91 -3.28 5.33
C ARG A 9 -9.57 -2.63 4.99
N SER A 10 -9.10 -1.71 5.82
CA SER A 10 -7.90 -0.93 5.56
C SER A 10 -6.99 -0.90 6.78
N VAL A 11 -5.70 -1.16 6.59
CA VAL A 11 -4.69 -1.06 7.65
C VAL A 11 -3.56 -0.15 7.15
N GLY A 12 -3.26 0.90 7.91
CA GLY A 12 -2.07 1.72 7.69
C GLY A 12 -0.89 1.21 8.50
N ILE A 13 0.33 1.28 7.97
CA ILE A 13 1.55 1.04 8.72
C ILE A 13 2.37 2.33 8.71
N GLU A 14 2.66 2.88 9.89
CA GLU A 14 3.35 4.14 10.05
C GLU A 14 4.50 3.98 11.03
N ALA A 15 5.70 4.43 10.66
CA ALA A 15 6.90 4.31 11.48
C ALA A 15 7.07 5.52 12.41
N ASP A 16 6.61 6.71 11.99
CA ASP A 16 6.68 7.92 12.79
C ASP A 16 5.66 7.86 13.94
N PRO A 17 6.10 7.93 15.21
CA PRO A 17 5.20 7.77 16.36
C PRO A 17 4.14 8.88 16.46
N PHE A 18 4.45 10.10 16.01
CA PHE A 18 3.50 11.22 16.07
C PHE A 18 2.42 11.10 14.99
N ARG A 19 2.79 10.72 13.76
CA ARG A 19 1.84 10.43 12.68
C ARG A 19 0.98 9.22 12.99
N TYR A 20 1.57 8.20 13.61
CA TYR A 20 0.81 7.05 14.12
C TYR A 20 -0.24 7.51 15.13
N LEU A 21 0.16 8.25 16.17
CA LEU A 21 -0.75 8.70 17.22
C LEU A 21 -1.86 9.58 16.66
N TYR A 22 -1.52 10.53 15.81
CA TYR A 22 -2.48 11.39 15.11
C TYR A 22 -3.49 10.57 14.29
N THR A 23 -3.01 9.60 13.52
CA THR A 23 -3.86 8.73 12.69
C THR A 23 -4.76 7.85 13.54
N TRP A 24 -4.22 7.30 14.64
CA TRP A 24 -4.97 6.46 15.56
C TRP A 24 -6.11 7.23 16.23
N VAL A 25 -5.84 8.44 16.72
CA VAL A 25 -6.86 9.35 17.27
C VAL A 25 -7.95 9.62 16.21
N ARG A 26 -7.57 9.93 14.97
CA ARG A 26 -8.54 10.16 13.90
C ARG A 26 -9.40 8.93 13.60
N ILE A 27 -8.82 7.74 13.57
CA ILE A 27 -9.57 6.50 13.36
C ILE A 27 -10.58 6.29 14.48
N MET A 28 -10.19 6.53 15.73
CA MET A 28 -11.07 6.41 16.90
C MET A 28 -12.32 7.31 16.78
N PHE A 29 -12.13 8.57 16.37
CA PHE A 29 -13.22 9.54 16.24
C PHE A 29 -13.97 9.47 14.90
N SER A 30 -13.51 8.66 13.93
CA SER A 30 -14.14 8.57 12.60
C SER A 30 -15.35 7.63 12.52
N GLY A 31 -15.58 6.80 13.54
CA GLY A 31 -16.57 5.72 13.48
C GLY A 31 -16.18 4.53 12.58
N LEU A 32 -14.98 4.53 12.00
CA LEU A 32 -14.49 3.48 11.09
C LEU A 32 -13.63 2.41 11.77
N ASN A 33 -13.49 2.45 13.10
CA ASN A 33 -12.63 1.55 13.89
C ASN A 33 -12.86 0.05 13.65
N LYS A 34 -14.05 -0.38 13.22
CA LYS A 34 -14.34 -1.79 12.87
C LYS A 34 -13.72 -2.24 11.53
N LYS A 35 -13.42 -1.30 10.64
CA LYS A 35 -12.93 -1.57 9.27
C LYS A 35 -11.54 -0.97 9.00
N THR A 36 -11.11 -0.02 9.82
CA THR A 36 -9.87 0.71 9.64
C THR A 36 -9.02 0.65 10.90
N GLY A 37 -7.74 0.35 10.72
CA GLY A 37 -6.74 0.37 11.78
C GLY A 37 -5.42 0.99 11.32
N VAL A 38 -4.56 1.26 12.27
CA VAL A 38 -3.18 1.69 12.03
C VAL A 38 -2.25 0.91 12.95
N ILE A 39 -1.10 0.49 12.42
CA ILE A 39 -0.07 -0.25 13.14
C ILE A 39 1.17 0.63 13.20
N TRP A 40 1.70 0.86 14.40
CA TRP A 40 2.98 1.50 14.56
C TRP A 40 4.11 0.53 14.20
N GLY A 41 5.06 0.98 13.38
CA GLY A 41 6.30 0.30 13.11
C GLY A 41 6.74 0.37 11.65
N ASN A 42 7.84 -0.32 11.37
CA ASN A 42 8.40 -0.40 10.04
C ASN A 42 7.65 -1.44 9.20
N PHE A 43 7.12 -1.03 8.05
CA PHE A 43 6.40 -1.92 7.14
C PHE A 43 7.26 -3.08 6.62
N PHE A 44 8.60 -2.98 6.59
CA PHE A 44 9.46 -4.11 6.21
C PHE A 44 9.27 -5.32 7.14
N GLY A 45 8.97 -5.09 8.42
CA GLY A 45 8.76 -6.14 9.43
C GLY A 45 7.30 -6.55 9.65
N ARG A 46 6.36 -6.13 8.79
CA ARG A 46 4.93 -6.45 8.90
C ARG A 46 4.48 -7.35 7.76
N ASP A 47 3.67 -8.36 8.06
CA ASP A 47 3.10 -9.26 7.06
C ASP A 47 2.07 -8.51 6.19
N LEU A 48 2.23 -8.59 4.87
CA LEU A 48 1.33 -8.00 3.89
C LEU A 48 0.41 -9.03 3.21
N GLY A 49 0.54 -10.33 3.49
CA GLY A 49 -0.08 -11.39 2.68
C GLY A 49 -1.61 -11.45 2.69
N GLN A 50 -2.26 -10.73 3.61
CA GLN A 50 -3.72 -10.56 3.63
C GLN A 50 -4.21 -9.40 2.73
N ALA A 51 -3.30 -8.53 2.27
CA ALA A 51 -3.67 -7.38 1.44
C ALA A 51 -3.96 -7.81 0.00
N SER A 52 -5.11 -7.38 -0.54
CA SER A 52 -5.44 -7.51 -1.97
C SER A 52 -5.14 -6.22 -2.76
N VAL A 53 -4.94 -5.11 -2.05
CA VAL A 53 -4.52 -3.82 -2.59
C VAL A 53 -3.53 -3.18 -1.63
N VAL A 54 -2.40 -2.70 -2.15
CA VAL A 54 -1.40 -1.93 -1.41
C VAL A 54 -1.25 -0.56 -2.05
N THR A 55 -1.30 0.50 -1.26
CA THR A 55 -1.07 1.88 -1.72
C THR A 55 0.25 2.40 -1.15
N LEU A 56 1.13 2.92 -2.01
CA LEU A 56 2.46 3.40 -1.65
C LEU A 56 2.56 4.90 -1.90
N PHE A 57 2.95 5.64 -0.86
CA PHE A 57 3.45 7.01 -0.98
C PHE A 57 4.77 7.12 -0.21
N LEU A 58 5.84 6.69 -0.88
CA LEU A 58 7.18 6.57 -0.32
C LEU A 58 8.21 7.24 -1.24
N SER A 59 9.51 7.08 -0.94
CA SER A 59 10.58 7.44 -1.87
C SER A 59 10.80 6.36 -2.94
N GLY A 60 11.44 6.73 -4.05
CA GLY A 60 11.83 5.76 -5.09
C GLY A 60 12.75 4.64 -4.57
N SER A 61 13.66 4.93 -3.64
CA SER A 61 14.52 3.92 -3.02
C SER A 61 13.71 2.92 -2.16
N ALA A 62 12.76 3.42 -1.36
CA ALA A 62 11.90 2.58 -0.54
C ALA A 62 10.99 1.67 -1.38
N ASN A 63 10.40 2.20 -2.46
CA ASN A 63 9.62 1.41 -3.42
C ASN A 63 10.45 0.27 -4.04
N ASN A 64 11.72 0.53 -4.36
CA ASN A 64 12.59 -0.48 -4.92
C ASN A 64 12.97 -1.57 -3.91
N SER A 65 13.24 -1.19 -2.66
CA SER A 65 13.49 -2.15 -1.57
C SER A 65 12.28 -3.03 -1.25
N LEU A 66 11.07 -2.55 -1.54
CA LEU A 66 9.82 -3.29 -1.31
C LEU A 66 9.57 -4.42 -2.30
N LYS A 67 10.18 -4.42 -3.49
CA LYS A 67 9.89 -5.41 -4.56
C LYS A 67 9.86 -6.84 -4.07
N ARG A 68 10.97 -7.28 -3.46
CA ARG A 68 11.12 -8.67 -3.00
C ARG A 68 10.02 -9.04 -2.01
N LYS A 69 9.72 -8.14 -1.07
CA LYS A 69 8.68 -8.35 -0.06
C LYS A 69 7.29 -8.42 -0.70
N LEU A 70 6.97 -7.49 -1.60
CA LEU A 70 5.68 -7.46 -2.30
C LEU A 70 5.46 -8.74 -3.13
N THR A 71 6.47 -9.19 -3.87
CA THR A 71 6.37 -10.43 -4.66
C THR A 71 6.25 -11.68 -3.79
N GLN A 72 6.93 -11.72 -2.64
CA GLN A 72 6.93 -12.90 -1.76
C GLN A 72 5.66 -13.04 -0.92
N GLU A 73 5.09 -11.92 -0.45
CA GLU A 73 3.99 -11.95 0.51
C GLU A 73 2.63 -11.79 -0.15
N LEU A 74 2.51 -10.97 -1.20
CA LEU A 74 1.22 -10.71 -1.81
C LEU A 74 0.77 -11.87 -2.71
N LYS A 75 -0.53 -12.16 -2.67
CA LYS A 75 -1.14 -13.20 -3.51
C LYS A 75 -1.17 -12.73 -4.99
N PRO A 76 -1.10 -13.65 -5.96
CA PRO A 76 -1.37 -13.34 -7.37
C PRO A 76 -2.67 -12.57 -7.56
N GLY A 77 -2.67 -11.57 -8.44
CA GLY A 77 -3.78 -10.65 -8.68
C GLY A 77 -3.89 -9.49 -7.67
N SER A 78 -3.06 -9.47 -6.61
CA SER A 78 -2.99 -8.31 -5.71
C SER A 78 -2.50 -7.08 -6.46
N ARG A 79 -3.08 -5.92 -6.16
CA ARG A 79 -2.79 -4.67 -6.88
C ARG A 79 -1.92 -3.77 -6.03
N ILE A 80 -0.93 -3.13 -6.65
CA ILE A 80 -0.11 -2.12 -6.01
C ILE A 80 -0.34 -0.80 -6.72
N VAL A 81 -0.72 0.23 -5.97
CA VAL A 81 -0.85 1.60 -6.47
C VAL A 81 0.29 2.41 -5.87
N SER A 82 1.19 2.91 -6.72
CA SER A 82 2.30 3.75 -6.30
C SER A 82 2.08 5.19 -6.75
N TYR A 83 2.24 6.14 -5.83
CA TYR A 83 2.21 7.57 -6.14
C TYR A 83 3.63 8.10 -6.38
N TYR A 84 3.77 8.89 -7.45
CA TYR A 84 4.95 9.62 -7.90
C TYR A 84 6.14 8.76 -8.37
N TRP A 85 6.45 7.66 -7.70
CA TRP A 85 7.61 6.82 -8.00
C TRP A 85 7.22 5.46 -8.56
N THR A 86 7.84 5.08 -9.67
CA THR A 86 7.75 3.73 -10.23
C THR A 86 8.58 2.72 -9.41
N ILE A 87 8.27 1.44 -9.59
CA ILE A 87 9.06 0.32 -9.10
C ILE A 87 9.97 -0.15 -10.25
N ASN A 88 11.30 -0.09 -10.11
CA ASN A 88 12.20 -0.33 -11.26
C ASN A 88 12.08 -1.78 -11.78
N GLY A 89 12.10 -1.97 -13.09
CA GLY A 89 11.96 -3.31 -13.67
C GLY A 89 10.55 -3.89 -13.61
N TRP A 90 9.58 -3.20 -13.00
CA TRP A 90 8.17 -3.55 -13.09
C TRP A 90 7.48 -2.69 -14.15
N LYS A 91 6.68 -3.31 -15.00
CA LYS A 91 5.85 -2.61 -15.98
C LYS A 91 4.49 -2.29 -15.36
N PRO A 92 4.07 -1.02 -15.24
CA PRO A 92 2.74 -0.70 -14.76
C PRO A 92 1.66 -1.22 -15.70
N LYS A 93 0.61 -1.83 -15.13
CA LYS A 93 -0.61 -2.22 -15.85
C LYS A 93 -1.42 -1.01 -16.30
N LYS A 94 -1.44 0.07 -15.51
CA LYS A 94 -2.03 1.36 -15.86
C LYS A 94 -1.18 2.51 -15.33
N VAL A 95 -1.21 3.63 -16.04
CA VAL A 95 -0.50 4.85 -15.65
C VAL A 95 -1.44 6.04 -15.78
N ASP A 96 -1.62 6.77 -14.69
CA ASP A 96 -2.17 8.12 -14.72
C ASP A 96 -1.01 9.12 -14.74
N ARG A 97 -0.75 9.70 -15.92
CA ARG A 97 0.33 10.66 -16.11
C ARG A 97 0.03 12.03 -15.50
N LYS A 98 -1.24 12.39 -15.31
CA LYS A 98 -1.61 13.68 -14.75
C LYS A 98 -1.26 13.73 -13.26
N PHE A 99 -1.52 12.64 -12.55
CA PHE A 99 -1.27 12.54 -11.11
C PHE A 99 -0.05 11.70 -10.74
N GLN A 100 0.70 11.20 -11.73
CA GLN A 100 1.86 10.32 -11.55
C GLN A 100 1.52 9.09 -10.69
N VAL A 101 0.41 8.43 -11.01
CA VAL A 101 -0.06 7.22 -10.31
C VAL A 101 0.18 6.00 -11.19
N TYR A 102 0.78 4.97 -10.61
CA TYR A 102 1.13 3.73 -11.31
C TYR A 102 0.43 2.55 -10.65
N LEU A 103 -0.29 1.77 -11.45
CA LEU A 103 -0.93 0.53 -11.01
C LEU A 103 -0.11 -0.66 -11.49
N TYR A 104 0.22 -1.57 -10.57
CA TYR A 104 0.86 -2.86 -10.82
C TYR A 104 -0.05 -3.99 -10.32
N GLU A 105 0.18 -5.20 -10.82
CA GLU A 105 -0.56 -6.40 -10.43
C GLU A 105 0.41 -7.58 -10.27
N ILE A 106 0.36 -8.26 -9.11
CA ILE A 106 1.23 -9.40 -8.82
C ILE A 106 0.88 -10.56 -9.75
N GLY A 107 1.90 -11.14 -10.38
CA GLY A 107 1.73 -12.29 -11.27
C GLY A 107 1.31 -11.94 -12.70
N SER A 108 1.04 -10.66 -13.01
CA SER A 108 0.84 -10.21 -14.39
C SER A 108 2.15 -9.91 -15.12
N GLU A 109 3.31 -10.28 -14.53
CA GLU A 109 4.66 -10.06 -15.07
C GLU A 109 5.05 -11.09 -16.15
N ILE A 110 4.14 -11.96 -16.57
CA ILE A 110 4.39 -12.89 -17.69
C ILE A 110 4.08 -12.18 -19.01
N ASP A 111 5.07 -11.39 -19.44
CA ASP A 111 5.39 -11.14 -20.84
C ASP A 111 6.92 -11.20 -20.93
N ILE A 112 7.46 -12.42 -21.11
CA ILE A 112 8.63 -12.85 -21.92
C ILE A 112 8.68 -14.38 -21.88
#